data_AF-A0A0J6S3W9-F1
#
_entry.id   AF-A0A0J6S3W9-F1
#
_cell.length_a   1.000
_cell.length_b   1.000
_cell.length_c   1.000
_cell.angle_alpha   90.00
_cell.angle_beta   90.00
_cell.angle_gamma   90.00
#
_symmetry.space_group_name_H-M   'P 1'
#
loop_
_entity.id
_entity.type
_entity.pdbx_description
1 polymer ?
#
loop_
_entity_poly.entity_id
_entity_poly.type
_entity_poly.pdbx_seq_one_letter_code
_entity_poly.pdbx_strand_id
1 'polypeptide(L)' 'MTARVLSIANCKGGTGKTTSAVNLAAELGARGYRVLVVDLDPQGHAGLGLGVAARLGSPNAHSPLRRAQAG' A
#
# COMPACT_ATOMS: atom_id res chain seq x y z
N MET A 1 -2.54 12.84 16.84
CA MET A 1 -3.46 12.59 15.70
C MET A 1 -3.61 11.09 15.53
N THR A 2 -4.84 10.58 15.44
CA THR A 2 -5.14 9.16 15.19
C THR A 2 -5.53 8.96 13.72
N ALA A 3 -4.98 7.93 13.08
CA ALA A 3 -5.38 7.52 11.73
C ALA A 3 -6.27 6.28 11.82
N ARG A 4 -7.29 6.20 10.96
CA ARG A 4 -8.05 4.95 10.77
C ARG A 4 -7.22 4.02 9.88
N VAL A 5 -6.99 2.79 10.33
CA VAL A 5 -6.22 1.79 9.60
C VAL A 5 -7.19 0.73 9.05
N LEU A 6 -7.17 0.53 7.73
CA LEU A 6 -7.97 -0.46 7.03
C LEU A 6 -7.05 -1.41 6.26
N SER A 7 -7.22 -2.72 6.48
CA SER A 7 -6.50 -3.76 5.74
C SER A 7 -7.44 -4.48 4.79
N ILE A 8 -7.03 -4.65 3.53
CA ILE A 8 -7.77 -5.41 2.52
C ILE A 8 -7.00 -6.70 2.27
N ALA A 9 -7.45 -7.79 2.90
CA ALA A 9 -6.78 -9.08 2.88
C ALA A 9 -7.71 -10.20 2.41
N ASN A 10 -7.16 -11.13 1.63
CA ASN A 10 -7.80 -12.34 1.14
C ASN A 10 -6.70 -13.28 0.62
N CYS A 11 -6.67 -14.52 1.12
CA CYS A 11 -5.65 -15.52 0.79
C CYS A 11 -5.73 -16.03 -0.66
N LYS A 12 -6.84 -15.79 -1.38
CA LYS A 12 -6.97 -16.14 -2.79
C LYS A 12 -6.41 -15.03 -3.70
N GLY A 13 -5.62 -15.43 -4.70
CA GLY A 13 -5.16 -14.53 -5.77
C GLY A 13 -6.30 -14.16 -6.73
N GLY A 14 -6.28 -12.92 -7.25
CA GLY A 14 -7.23 -12.43 -8.26
C GLY A 14 -8.57 -11.90 -7.72
N THR A 15 -8.69 -11.66 -6.41
CA THR A 15 -9.96 -11.26 -5.77
C THR A 15 -10.18 -9.75 -5.68
N GLY A 16 -9.41 -8.95 -6.42
CA GLY A 16 -9.57 -7.49 -6.46
C GLY A 16 -9.02 -6.70 -5.26
N LYS A 17 -8.19 -7.29 -4.38
CA LYS A 17 -7.63 -6.60 -3.18
C LYS A 17 -6.98 -5.25 -3.52
N THR A 18 -6.02 -5.27 -4.45
CA THR A 18 -5.28 -4.08 -4.89
C THR A 18 -6.21 -3.08 -5.58
N THR A 19 -7.10 -3.56 -6.45
CA THR A 19 -8.09 -2.73 -7.13
C THR A 19 -8.96 -1.97 -6.14
N SER A 20 -9.49 -2.67 -5.12
CA SER A 20 -10.29 -2.05 -4.07
C SER A 20 -9.47 -1.06 -3.24
N ALA A 21 -8.23 -1.39 -2.89
CA ALA A 21 -7.36 -0.52 -2.10
C ALA A 21 -7.06 0.80 -2.83
N VAL A 22 -6.66 0.73 -4.10
CA VAL A 22 -6.31 1.90 -4.92
C VAL A 22 -7.53 2.78 -5.17
N ASN A 23 -8.66 2.21 -5.56
CA ASN A 23 -9.87 2.99 -5.84
C ASN A 23 -10.47 3.63 -4.58
N LEU A 24 -10.48 2.90 -3.46
CA LEU A 24 -10.92 3.46 -2.18
C LEU A 24 -10.02 4.63 -1.75
N ALA A 25 -8.71 4.48 -1.91
CA ALA A 25 -7.76 5.55 -1.59
C ALA A 25 -7.93 6.77 -2.50
N ALA A 26 -8.14 6.57 -3.80
CA ALA A 26 -8.40 7.62 -4.77
C ALA A 26 -9.67 8.41 -4.42
N GLU A 27 -10.78 7.71 -4.13
CA GLU A 27 -12.04 8.34 -3.76
C GLU A 27 -11.96 9.09 -2.42
N LEU A 28 -11.30 8.52 -1.41
CA LEU A 28 -11.05 9.22 -0.15
C LEU A 28 -10.17 10.46 -0.36
N GLY A 29 -9.14 10.39 -1.20
CA GLY A 29 -8.33 11.54 -1.58
C GLY A 29 -9.16 12.62 -2.29
N ALA A 30 -10.02 12.24 -3.23
CA ALA A 30 -10.92 13.15 -3.95
C ALA A 30 -11.90 13.88 -3.01
N ARG A 31 -12.29 13.25 -1.89
CA ARG A 31 -13.10 13.85 -0.82
C ARG A 31 -12.31 14.72 0.16
N GLY A 32 -11.02 14.92 -0.06
CA GLY A 32 -10.17 15.78 0.77
C GLY A 32 -9.54 15.08 1.99
N TYR A 33 -9.65 13.75 2.12
CA TYR A 33 -8.96 13.03 3.18
C TYR A 33 -7.47 12.87 2.87
N ARG A 34 -6.62 12.95 3.90
CA ARG A 34 -5.22 12.51 3.80
C ARG A 34 -5.17 11.00 3.87
N VAL A 35 -4.75 10.36 2.78
CA VAL A 35 -4.72 8.90 2.65
C VAL A 35 -3.29 8.43 2.45
N LEU A 36 -2.92 7.33 3.10
CA LEU A 36 -1.69 6.60 2.87
C LEU A 36 -2.04 5.19 2.41
N VAL A 37 -1.55 4.81 1.22
CA VAL A 37 -1.61 3.43 0.74
C VAL A 37 -0.31 2.74 1.09
N VAL A 38 -0.40 1.60 1.76
CA VAL A 38 0.75 0.73 2.06
C VAL A 38 0.62 -0.53 1.23
N ASP A 39 1.54 -0.73 0.28
CA ASP A 39 1.60 -1.94 -0.53
C ASP A 39 2.47 -2.98 0.19
N LEU A 40 1.85 -4.11 0.55
CA LEU A 40 2.52 -5.25 1.19
C LEU A 40 2.62 -6.45 0.25
N ASP A 41 2.19 -6.31 -1.01
CA ASP A 41 2.38 -7.34 -2.04
C ASP A 41 3.76 -7.11 -2.70
N PRO A 42 4.67 -8.11 -2.69
CA PRO A 42 5.97 -7.99 -3.35
C PRO A 42 5.90 -7.61 -4.83
N GLN A 43 4.76 -7.82 -5.50
CA GLN A 43 4.55 -7.43 -6.90
C GLN A 43 4.37 -5.92 -7.10
N GLY A 44 4.02 -5.16 -6.05
CA GLY A 44 3.95 -3.69 -6.12
C GLY A 44 2.81 -3.13 -6.99
N HIS A 45 1.73 -3.91 -7.19
CA HIS A 45 0.63 -3.52 -8.07
C HIS A 45 -0.11 -2.24 -7.62
N ALA A 46 -0.12 -1.90 -6.33
CA ALA A 46 -0.78 -0.67 -5.88
C ALA A 46 -0.02 0.57 -6.34
N GLY A 47 1.31 0.53 -6.32
CA GLY A 47 2.17 1.60 -6.84
C GLY A 47 1.90 1.87 -8.32
N LEU A 48 1.85 0.81 -9.14
CA LEU A 48 1.49 0.92 -10.56
C LEU A 48 0.11 1.56 -10.78
N GLY A 49 -0.89 1.12 -10.01
CA GLY A 49 -2.25 1.68 -10.08
C GLY A 49 -2.35 3.16 -9.67
N LEU A 50 -1.37 3.67 -8.93
CA LEU A 50 -1.26 5.06 -8.50
C LEU A 50 -0.23 5.89 -9.31
N GLY A 51 0.38 5.31 -10.35
CA GLY A 51 1.41 5.99 -11.14
C GLY A 51 2.75 6.17 -10.41
N VAL A 52 3.02 5.39 -9.36
CA VAL A 52 4.26 5.41 -8.59
C VAL A 52 5.19 4.29 -9.08
N ALA A 53 6.32 4.67 -9.66
CA ALA A 53 7.35 3.72 -10.08
C ALA A 53 8.26 3.32 -8.91
N ALA A 54 8.43 2.01 -8.69
CA ALA A 54 9.42 1.50 -7.76
C ALA A 54 10.84 1.86 -8.25
N ARG A 55 11.68 2.34 -7.34
CA ARG A 55 13.08 2.67 -7.62
C ARG A 55 13.99 1.73 -6.86
N LEU A 56 14.93 1.11 -7.57
CA LEU A 56 15.93 0.24 -6.95
C LEU A 56 16.70 1.02 -5.87
N GLY A 57 16.96 0.38 -4.73
CA GLY A 57 17.68 0.99 -3.60
C GLY A 57 16.90 2.02 -2.79
N SER A 58 15.67 2.38 -3.19
CA SER A 58 14.84 3.29 -2.40
C SER A 58 14.19 2.57 -1.22
N PRO A 59 14.05 3.21 -0.04
CA PRO A 59 13.29 2.65 1.06
C PRO A 59 11.85 2.32 0.66
N ASN A 60 11.34 1.19 1.15
CA ASN A 60 10.01 0.66 0.83
C ASN A 60 9.37 0.01 2.08
N ALA A 61 8.17 -0.54 1.94
CA ALA A 61 7.42 -1.14 3.04
C ALA A 61 8.16 -2.28 3.78
N HIS A 62 9.13 -2.94 3.13
CA HIS A 62 9.97 -3.96 3.75
C HIS A 62 11.12 -3.37 4.58
N SER A 63 11.54 -2.12 4.33
CA SER A 63 12.71 -1.51 4.96
C SER A 63 12.65 -1.39 6.49
N PRO A 64 11.50 -1.04 7.10
CA PRO A 64 11.34 -1.05 8.56
C PRO A 64 11.50 -2.44 9.17
N LEU A 65 11.06 -3.49 8.48
CA LEU A 65 11.12 -4.88 8.97
C LEU A 65 12.57 -5.37 9.09
N ARG A 66 13.45 -4.96 8.17
CA ARG A 66 14.88 -5.31 8.23
C ARG A 66 15.59 -4.75 9.46
N ARG A 67 15.17 -3.57 9.94
CA ARG A 67 15.76 -2.95 11.13
C ARG A 67 15.34 -3.65 12.42
N ALA A 68 14.13 -4.21 12.45
CA ALA A 68 13.64 -4.98 13.58
C ALA A 68 14.28 -6.37 13.69
N GLN A 69 14.83 -6.90 12.59
CA GLN A 69 15.46 -8.22 12.54
C GLN A 69 16.98 -8.21 12.78
N ALA A 70 17.60 -7.03 12.92
CA ALA A 70 19.04 -6.88 13.13
C ALA A 70 19.44 -6.90 14.62
N GLY A 71 18.69 -7.64 15.43
CA GLY A 71 19.01 -7.91 16.84
C GLY A 71 20.07 -8.98 16.99
#